data_AF-A0AAV5W2I6-F1
#
_entry.id   AF-A0AAV5W2I6-F1
#
_cell.length_a   1.000
_cell.length_b   1.000
_cell.length_c   1.000
_cell.angle_alpha   90.00
_cell.angle_beta   90.00
_cell.angle_gamma   90.00
#
_symmetry.space_group_name_H-M   'P 1'
#
loop_
_entity.id
_entity.type
_entity.pdbx_description
1 polymer ?
#
loop_
_entity_poly.entity_id
_entity_poly.type
_entity_poly.pdbx_seq_one_letter_code
_entity_poly.pdbx_strand_id
1 'polypeptide(L)'
;KFLRKARVNKVVMDIKRVINPDPVKFLLNLSELCSSIAIIQERLFGFPRTSSFLFGVSDGDWSTVIPAMFDRKLESLSIHNYASSAYLSESDQLALIRGLTRITSRQIRFVCT
;
A
#
# COMPACT_ATOMS: atom_id res chain seq x y z
N LYS A 1 13.12 25.65 -10.53
CA LYS A 1 14.32 24.79 -10.59
C LYS A 1 13.83 23.38 -10.96
N PHE A 2 14.11 22.94 -12.18
CA PHE A 2 13.47 21.81 -12.87
C PHE A 2 13.81 20.45 -12.22
N LEU A 3 12.86 19.79 -11.56
CA LEU A 3 12.84 18.33 -11.47
C LEU A 3 12.24 17.77 -12.76
N ARG A 4 13.01 17.86 -13.84
CA ARG A 4 12.66 17.32 -15.15
C ARG A 4 12.78 15.79 -15.08
N LYS A 5 11.64 15.11 -14.89
CA LYS A 5 11.41 13.69 -15.20
C LYS A 5 12.48 12.69 -14.70
N ALA A 6 12.67 12.58 -13.38
CA ALA A 6 13.11 11.28 -12.87
C ALA A 6 11.93 10.31 -13.09
N ARG A 7 12.09 9.32 -13.99
CA ARG A 7 11.17 8.18 -14.06
C ARG A 7 11.44 7.32 -12.83
N VAL A 8 10.79 7.65 -11.72
CA VAL A 8 10.87 6.84 -10.51
C VAL A 8 10.01 5.62 -10.74
N ASN A 9 10.63 4.54 -11.22
CA ASN A 9 9.89 3.31 -11.50
C ASN A 9 9.51 2.58 -10.21
N LYS A 10 10.32 2.70 -9.16
CA LYS A 10 10.12 1.99 -7.90
C LYS A 10 10.37 2.88 -6.69
N VAL A 11 9.48 2.79 -5.71
CA VAL A 11 9.65 3.40 -4.38
C VAL A 11 9.53 2.30 -3.33
N VAL A 12 10.46 2.30 -2.38
CA VAL A 12 10.42 1.46 -1.19
C VAL A 12 10.38 2.38 0.02
N MET A 13 9.38 2.20 0.88
CA MET A 13 9.22 2.96 2.12
C MET A 13 9.28 2.01 3.30
N ASP A 14 10.34 2.13 4.09
CA ASP A 14 10.45 1.51 5.41
C ASP A 14 9.97 2.53 6.45
N ILE A 15 8.85 2.23 7.10
CA ILE A 15 8.11 3.19 7.93
C ILE A 15 7.89 2.64 9.33
N LYS A 16 8.20 3.48 10.31
CA LYS A 16 7.81 3.28 11.71
C LYS A 16 6.57 4.09 12.06
N ARG A 17 6.54 5.36 11.66
CA ARG A 17 5.42 6.27 11.94
C ARG A 17 5.15 7.14 10.74
N VAL A 18 3.88 7.24 10.35
CA VAL A 18 3.41 8.17 9.33
C VAL A 18 2.83 9.39 10.04
N ILE A 19 3.36 10.57 9.73
CA ILE A 19 2.88 11.87 10.23
C ILE A 19 2.16 12.69 9.14
N ASN A 20 1.95 12.08 7.97
CA ASN A 20 1.26 12.73 6.87
C ASN A 20 -0.22 12.95 7.25
N PRO A 21 -0.77 14.17 7.10
CA PRO A 21 -2.16 14.44 7.44
C PRO A 21 -3.17 13.72 6.54
N ASP A 22 -2.76 13.29 5.34
CA ASP A 22 -3.60 12.53 4.41
C ASP A 22 -2.77 11.40 3.76
N PRO A 23 -2.58 10.28 4.49
CA PRO A 23 -1.78 9.16 4.00
C PRO A 23 -2.36 8.49 2.75
N VAL A 24 -3.69 8.50 2.60
CA VAL A 24 -4.38 7.91 1.44
C VAL A 24 -4.09 8.72 0.18
N LYS A 25 -4.29 10.04 0.22
CA LYS A 25 -3.97 10.91 -0.92
C LYS A 25 -2.48 10.84 -1.27
N PHE A 26 -1.62 10.74 -0.27
CA PHE A 26 -0.19 10.54 -0.52
C PHE A 26 0.09 9.27 -1.33
N LEU A 27 -0.49 8.12 -0.94
CA LEU A 27 -0.31 6.86 -1.66
C LEU A 27 -0.88 6.91 -3.09
N LEU A 28 -2.03 7.54 -3.27
CA LEU A 28 -2.62 7.75 -4.60
C LEU A 28 -1.72 8.61 -5.49
N ASN A 29 -1.21 9.73 -4.99
CA ASN A 29 -0.26 10.57 -5.73
C ASN A 29 1.02 9.79 -6.09
N LEU A 30 1.52 8.96 -5.17
CA LEU A 30 2.70 8.14 -5.42
C LEU A 30 2.47 7.12 -6.55
N SER A 31 1.28 6.52 -6.59
CA SER A 31 0.88 5.58 -7.65
C SER A 31 0.67 6.22 -9.03
N GLU A 32 0.59 7.54 -9.12
CA GLU A 32 0.65 8.26 -10.41
C GLU A 32 2.08 8.42 -10.93
N LEU A 33 3.06 8.36 -10.04
CA LEU A 33 4.46 8.65 -10.31
C LEU A 33 5.28 7.37 -10.54
N CYS A 34 4.88 6.26 -9.93
CA CYS A 34 5.66 5.02 -9.88
C CYS A 34 4.88 3.81 -10.37
N SER A 35 5.58 2.87 -11.04
CA SER A 35 5.01 1.58 -11.43
C SER A 35 5.17 0.51 -10.36
N SER A 36 6.03 0.70 -9.37
CA SER A 36 6.20 -0.21 -8.24
C SER A 36 6.29 0.54 -6.91
N ILE A 37 5.52 0.11 -5.92
CA ILE A 37 5.56 0.61 -4.55
C ILE A 37 5.73 -0.59 -3.60
N ALA A 38 6.68 -0.49 -2.68
CA ALA A 38 6.80 -1.40 -1.56
C ALA A 38 6.69 -0.62 -0.24
N ILE A 39 5.75 -1.03 0.60
CA ILE A 39 5.53 -0.50 1.95
C ILE A 39 6.00 -1.56 2.93
N ILE A 40 6.97 -1.21 3.77
CA ILE A 40 7.48 -2.04 4.86
C ILE A 40 7.17 -1.29 6.14
N GLN A 41 6.11 -1.73 6.83
CA GLN A 41 5.66 -1.12 8.08
C GLN A 41 6.15 -1.94 9.25
N GLU A 42 7.07 -1.35 10.01
CA GLU A 42 7.62 -1.90 11.24
C GLU A 42 6.56 -2.00 12.33
N ARG A 43 6.81 -2.90 13.30
CA ARG A 43 5.90 -3.09 14.42
C ARG A 43 5.83 -1.83 15.28
N LEU A 44 4.60 -1.37 15.54
CA LEU A 44 4.33 -0.28 16.47
C LEU A 44 4.21 -0.83 17.90
N PHE A 45 5.08 -0.39 18.81
CA PHE A 45 4.93 -0.69 20.22
C PHE A 45 3.63 -0.06 20.76
N GLY A 46 2.87 -0.85 21.52
CA GLY A 46 1.59 -0.41 22.11
C GLY A 46 0.35 -0.59 21.21
N PHE A 47 0.50 -1.08 19.98
CA PHE A 47 -0.63 -1.39 19.09
C PHE A 47 -0.96 -2.89 19.10
N PRO A 48 -2.23 -3.27 19.26
CA PRO A 48 -2.67 -4.66 19.10
C PRO A 48 -2.42 -5.15 17.66
N ARG A 49 -1.98 -6.41 17.51
CA ARG A 49 -1.83 -7.06 16.19
C ARG A 49 -3.16 -7.17 15.42
N THR A 50 -4.28 -7.08 16.12
CA THR A 50 -5.64 -7.12 15.57
C THR A 50 -6.16 -5.75 15.13
N SER A 51 -5.40 -4.68 15.31
CA SER A 51 -5.83 -3.34 14.88
C SER A 51 -5.92 -3.28 13.36
N SER A 52 -6.95 -2.70 12.79
CA SER A 52 -7.11 -2.46 11.33
C SER A 52 -6.19 -1.33 10.82
N PHE A 53 -4.89 -1.40 11.15
CA PHE A 53 -3.95 -0.30 10.97
C PHE A 53 -2.97 -0.55 9.82
N LEU A 54 -2.92 0.39 8.88
CA LEU A 54 -1.92 0.43 7.81
C LEU A 54 -1.56 1.89 7.50
N PHE A 55 -0.28 2.16 7.28
CA PHE A 55 0.25 3.42 6.75
C PHE A 55 -0.27 4.68 7.49
N GLY A 56 -0.40 4.62 8.83
CA GLY A 56 -0.89 5.75 9.63
C GLY A 56 -2.41 5.87 9.75
N VAL A 57 -3.18 4.97 9.13
CA VAL A 57 -4.65 5.00 9.14
C VAL A 57 -5.18 3.76 9.87
N SER A 58 -6.09 3.98 10.82
CA SER A 58 -6.88 2.91 11.45
C SER A 58 -8.22 2.79 10.73
N ASP A 59 -8.75 1.56 10.61
CA ASP A 59 -10.04 1.27 9.96
C ASP A 59 -10.14 1.86 8.54
N GLY A 60 -9.02 1.92 7.82
CA GLY A 60 -8.98 2.43 6.46
C GLY A 60 -9.69 1.50 5.48
N ASP A 61 -10.42 2.07 4.52
CA ASP A 61 -11.03 1.31 3.43
C ASP A 61 -9.99 0.95 2.35
N TRP A 62 -9.06 0.07 2.74
CA TRP A 62 -8.00 -0.41 1.87
C TRP A 62 -8.51 -1.25 0.70
N SER A 63 -9.71 -1.79 0.83
CA SER A 63 -10.39 -2.54 -0.24
C SER A 63 -10.73 -1.64 -1.43
N THR A 64 -11.02 -0.35 -1.20
CA THR A 64 -11.26 0.65 -2.24
C THR A 64 -9.98 1.39 -2.65
N VAL A 65 -9.12 1.73 -1.68
CA VAL A 65 -7.90 2.52 -1.95
C VAL A 65 -6.91 1.76 -2.82
N ILE A 66 -6.67 0.47 -2.56
CA ILE A 66 -5.68 -0.31 -3.29
C ILE A 66 -6.02 -0.42 -4.79
N PRO A 67 -7.25 -0.80 -5.19
CA PRO A 67 -7.65 -0.75 -6.61
C PRO A 67 -7.43 0.61 -7.25
N ALA A 68 -7.81 1.69 -6.55
CA ALA A 68 -7.64 3.05 -7.05
C ALA A 68 -6.17 3.45 -7.26
N MET A 69 -5.21 2.80 -6.57
CA MET A 69 -3.78 2.94 -6.87
C MET A 69 -3.39 2.26 -8.19
N PHE A 70 -3.97 1.09 -8.50
CA PHE A 70 -3.74 0.35 -9.74
C PHE A 70 -4.43 0.94 -10.96
N ASP A 71 -5.51 1.70 -10.79
CA ASP A 71 -6.15 2.44 -11.89
C ASP A 71 -5.28 3.59 -12.44
N ARG A 72 -4.11 3.82 -11.83
CA ARG A 72 -3.13 4.85 -12.22
C ARG A 72 -1.98 4.21 -12.99
N LYS A 73 -0.73 4.45 -12.59
CA LYS A 73 0.47 3.86 -13.25
C LYS A 73 1.03 2.66 -12.50
N LEU A 74 0.44 2.29 -11.37
CA LEU A 74 0.96 1.23 -10.53
C LEU A 74 0.76 -0.14 -11.20
N GLU A 75 1.85 -0.88 -11.30
CA GLU A 75 1.87 -2.26 -11.80
C GLU A 75 2.19 -3.23 -10.65
N SER A 76 2.89 -2.80 -9.61
CA SER A 76 3.30 -3.67 -8.51
C SER A 76 3.14 -3.00 -7.15
N LEU A 77 2.46 -3.66 -6.23
CA LEU A 77 2.33 -3.25 -4.83
C LEU A 77 2.77 -4.39 -3.89
N SER A 78 3.70 -4.11 -2.99
CA SER A 78 4.06 -5.03 -1.90
C SER A 78 3.82 -4.35 -0.56
N ILE A 79 3.03 -4.97 0.32
CA ILE A 79 2.77 -4.48 1.67
C ILE A 79 3.29 -5.53 2.66
N HIS A 80 4.29 -5.14 3.43
CA HIS A 80 4.81 -5.91 4.56
C HIS A 80 4.39 -5.19 5.83
N ASN A 81 3.39 -5.70 6.54
CA ASN A 81 2.88 -5.05 7.74
C ASN A 81 3.13 -5.94 8.96
N TYR A 82 4.20 -5.62 9.69
CA TYR A 82 4.56 -6.30 10.94
C TYR A 82 3.73 -5.81 12.14
N ALA A 83 3.00 -4.70 11.98
CA ALA A 83 2.18 -4.15 13.04
C ALA A 83 0.81 -4.84 13.12
N SER A 84 0.22 -5.19 11.97
CA SER A 84 -1.11 -5.80 11.92
C SER A 84 -1.35 -6.62 10.64
N SER A 85 -2.12 -7.70 10.77
CA SER A 85 -2.70 -8.45 9.65
C SER A 85 -4.17 -8.10 9.35
N ALA A 86 -4.82 -7.29 10.20
CA ALA A 86 -6.27 -7.04 10.17
C ALA A 86 -6.69 -5.82 9.35
N TYR A 87 -5.76 -5.11 8.70
CA TYR A 87 -6.06 -3.94 7.87
C TYR A 87 -6.83 -4.28 6.59
N LEU A 88 -6.87 -5.55 6.21
CA LEU A 88 -7.69 -6.10 5.12
C LEU A 88 -8.15 -7.50 5.52
N SER A 89 -9.43 -7.79 5.33
CA SER A 89 -9.93 -9.16 5.54
C SER A 89 -9.29 -10.13 4.54
N GLU A 90 -9.19 -11.41 4.89
CA GLU A 90 -8.66 -12.42 3.98
C GLU A 90 -9.48 -12.50 2.68
N SER A 91 -10.81 -12.37 2.76
CA SER A 91 -11.69 -12.32 1.60
C SER A 91 -11.37 -11.14 0.68
N ASP A 92 -11.11 -9.96 1.23
CA ASP A 92 -10.77 -8.78 0.43
C ASP A 92 -9.38 -8.93 -0.20
N GLN A 93 -8.40 -9.46 0.53
CA GLN A 93 -7.08 -9.76 -0.05
C GLN A 93 -7.19 -10.71 -1.24
N LEU A 94 -7.97 -11.78 -1.10
CA LEU A 94 -8.20 -12.74 -2.18
C LEU A 94 -8.96 -12.11 -3.36
N ALA A 95 -9.96 -11.28 -3.09
CA ALA A 95 -10.70 -10.55 -4.12
C ALA A 95 -9.78 -9.62 -4.91
N LEU A 96 -8.91 -8.87 -4.23
CA LEU A 96 -7.92 -7.98 -4.84
C LEU A 96 -6.90 -8.76 -5.69
N ILE A 97 -6.33 -9.83 -5.14
CA ILE A 97 -5.38 -10.69 -5.87
C ILE A 97 -6.03 -11.23 -7.15
N ARG A 98 -7.25 -11.77 -7.06
CA ARG A 98 -7.98 -12.34 -8.20
C ARG A 98 -8.38 -11.28 -9.22
N GLY A 99 -8.81 -10.10 -8.77
CA GLY A 99 -9.23 -9.01 -9.66
C GLY A 99 -8.06 -8.45 -10.47
N LEU A 100 -6.90 -8.26 -9.85
CA LEU A 100 -5.74 -7.62 -10.49
C LEU A 100 -4.93 -8.57 -11.39
N THR A 101 -4.86 -9.86 -11.05
CA THR A 101 -4.10 -10.86 -11.83
C THR A 101 -4.80 -11.33 -13.11
N ARG A 102 -6.10 -11.06 -13.26
CA ARG A 102 -6.89 -11.55 -14.40
C ARG A 102 -6.72 -10.78 -15.70
N ILE A 103 -6.16 -9.56 -15.68
CA ILE A 103 -6.29 -8.63 -16.82
C ILE A 103 -4.96 -7.95 -17.21
N THR A 104 -3.90 -8.04 -16.40
CA THR A 104 -2.67 -7.25 -16.60
C THR A 104 -1.45 -7.91 -15.94
N SER A 105 -0.24 -7.51 -16.31
CA SER A 105 1.03 -7.82 -15.61
C SER A 105 1.10 -7.30 -14.16
N ARG A 106 -0.04 -6.95 -13.55
CA ARG A 106 -0.15 -6.34 -12.23
C ARG A 106 0.08 -7.38 -11.13
N GLN A 107 0.83 -6.97 -10.11
CA GLN A 107 1.21 -7.82 -8.99
C GLN A 107 0.87 -7.16 -7.67
N ILE A 108 0.25 -7.91 -6.77
CA ILE A 108 0.04 -7.49 -5.39
C ILE A 108 0.53 -8.58 -4.45
N ARG A 109 1.23 -8.17 -3.39
CA ARG A 109 1.72 -9.08 -2.35
C ARG A 109 1.42 -8.49 -0.97
N PHE A 110 0.79 -9.29 -0.14
CA PHE A 110 0.60 -9.02 1.29
C PHE A 110 1.50 -9.96 2.09
N VAL A 111 2.31 -9.41 2.99
CA VAL A 111 3.15 -10.16 3.92
C VAL A 111 2.81 -9.70 5.33
N CYS A 112 2.30 -10.62 6.14
CA CYS A 112 2.01 -10.42 7.55
C CYS A 112 2.74 -11.51 8.34
N THR A 113 3.45 -11.13 9.41
CA THR A 113 4.19 -12.07 10.30
C THR A 113 4.00 -11.71 11.76
#